data_AF-A0A258DNI7-F1
#
_entry.id   AF-A0A258DNI7-F1
#
_cell.length_a   1.000
_cell.length_b   1.000
_cell.length_c   1.000
_cell.angle_alpha   90.00
_cell.angle_beta   90.00
_cell.angle_gamma   90.00
#
_symmetry.space_group_name_H-M   'P 1'
#
loop_
_entity.id
_entity.type
_entity.pdbx_description
1 polymer ?
#
loop_
_entity_poly.entity_id
_entity_poly.type
_entity_poly.pdbx_seq_one_letter_code
_entity_poly.pdbx_strand_id
1 'polypeptide(L)' 'MSAPDWNETEAPFRPDSPLVGILAPSPNHGERRRPVDMLLLHYTGMASAEAAVDRLRAPAAEV' A
#
# COMPACT_ATOMS: atom_id res chain seq x y z
N MET A 1 22.45 -4.11 1.34
CA MET A 1 21.76 -2.89 0.89
C MET A 1 20.92 -2.41 2.05
N SER A 2 21.18 -1.21 2.57
CA SER A 2 20.37 -0.64 3.65
C SER A 2 18.96 -0.39 3.13
N ALA A 3 17.94 -0.80 3.89
CA ALA A 3 16.57 -0.38 3.62
C ALA A 3 16.51 1.16 3.71
N PRO A 4 15.76 1.84 2.82
CA PRO A 4 15.54 3.27 2.93
C PRO A 4 14.91 3.63 4.29
N ASP A 5 15.19 4.84 4.77
CA ASP A 5 14.60 5.35 6.01
C ASP A 5 13.16 5.79 5.74
N TRP A 6 12.22 4.85 5.89
CA TRP A 6 10.80 5.03 5.57
C TRP A 6 10.00 5.77 6.67
N ASN A 7 10.68 6.41 7.62
CA ASN A 7 10.07 7.07 8.78
C ASN A 7 9.66 8.54 8.54
N GLU A 8 9.74 9.06 7.31
CA GLU A 8 9.64 10.51 7.07
C GLU A 8 8.21 11.08 6.98
N THR A 9 7.15 10.25 7.00
CA THR A 9 5.77 10.77 6.96
C THR A 9 5.01 10.43 8.23
N GLU A 10 4.51 11.45 8.92
CA GLU A 10 3.59 11.29 10.05
C GLU A 10 2.39 10.45 9.59
N ALA A 11 2.29 9.25 10.15
CA ALA A 11 1.30 8.28 9.73
C ALA A 11 -0.12 8.87 9.87
N PRO A 12 -0.98 8.77 8.84
CA PRO A 12 -2.31 9.39 8.87
C PRO A 12 -3.21 8.80 9.97
N PHE A 13 -2.86 7.62 10.49
CA PHE A 13 -3.50 6.96 11.61
C PHE A 13 -2.57 5.91 12.21
N ARG A 14 -2.91 5.42 13.41
CA ARG A 14 -2.18 4.33 14.05
C ARG A 14 -2.54 2.98 13.40
N PRO A 15 -1.57 2.14 13.02
CA PRO A 15 -1.84 0.78 12.56
C PRO A 15 -2.60 -0.04 13.62
N ASP A 16 -3.48 -0.91 13.17
CA ASP A 16 -4.26 -1.84 14.00
C ASP A 16 -3.46 -3.09 14.42
N SER A 17 -2.27 -3.30 13.84
CA SER A 17 -1.37 -4.40 14.14
C SER A 17 0.06 -3.92 14.41
N PRO A 18 0.77 -4.50 15.41
CA PRO A 18 2.17 -4.19 15.67
C PRO A 18 3.13 -4.75 14.61
N LEU A 19 2.64 -5.57 13.68
CA LEU A 19 3.43 -6.15 12.60
C LEU A 19 3.59 -5.21 11.40
N VAL A 20 2.91 -4.06 11.40
CA VAL A 20 3.00 -3.08 10.31
C VAL A 20 4.34 -2.37 10.37
N GLY A 21 5.17 -2.56 9.35
CA GLY A 21 6.47 -1.89 9.24
C GLY A 21 6.36 -0.45 8.74
N ILE A 22 5.47 -0.17 7.78
CA ILE A 22 5.28 1.16 7.18
C ILE A 22 3.80 1.40 6.85
N LEU A 23 3.37 2.66 6.90
CA LEU A 23 2.10 3.12 6.32
C LEU A 23 2.41 3.93 5.06
N ALA A 24 1.95 3.45 3.91
CA ALA A 24 2.25 4.05 2.61
C ALA A 24 0.96 4.25 1.81
N PRO A 25 0.25 5.38 1.99
CA PRO A 25 -1.02 5.64 1.32
C PRO A 25 -0.88 5.65 -0.21
N SER A 26 -1.83 5.03 -0.89
CA SER A 26 -1.96 5.04 -2.35
C SER A 26 -3.05 6.03 -2.77
N PRO A 27 -2.84 6.82 -3.84
CA PRO A 27 -3.88 7.65 -4.43
C PRO A 27 -4.84 6.84 -5.31
N ASN A 28 -4.53 5.58 -5.61
CA ASN A 28 -5.23 4.76 -6.60
C ASN A 28 -6.46 4.08 -5.98
N HIS A 29 -7.44 4.88 -5.57
CA HIS A 29 -8.73 4.41 -5.07
C HIS A 29 -9.86 5.34 -5.50
N GLY A 30 -11.05 4.77 -5.70
CA GLY A 30 -12.25 5.52 -6.06
C GLY A 30 -13.47 5.13 -5.21
N GLU A 31 -14.59 5.75 -5.52
CA GLU A 31 -15.87 5.50 -4.84
C GLU A 31 -16.33 4.05 -4.99
N ARG A 32 -16.83 3.47 -3.90
CA ARG A 32 -17.38 2.11 -3.92
C ARG A 32 -18.80 2.12 -4.48
N ARG A 33 -19.05 1.27 -5.48
CA ARG A 33 -20.39 1.11 -6.09
C ARG A 33 -21.31 0.14 -5.32
N ARG A 34 -20.76 -0.64 -4.39
CA ARG A 34 -21.49 -1.66 -3.60
C ARG A 34 -20.78 -1.90 -2.25
N PRO A 35 -21.48 -2.46 -1.24
CA PRO A 35 -20.85 -2.94 -0.01
C PRO A 35 -19.77 -4.00 -0.27
N VAL A 36 -18.81 -4.12 0.66
CA VAL A 36 -17.76 -5.14 0.61
C VAL A 36 -18.33 -6.47 1.10
N ASP A 37 -18.22 -7.51 0.28
CA ASP A 37 -18.71 -8.87 0.56
C ASP A 37 -17.75 -9.98 0.13
N MET A 38 -16.55 -9.62 -0.30
CA MET A 38 -15.52 -10.54 -0.78
C MET A 38 -14.15 -10.14 -0.24
N LEU A 39 -13.34 -11.16 0.08
CA LEU A 39 -11.91 -11.01 0.32
C LEU A 39 -11.14 -11.58 -0.88
N LEU A 40 -10.33 -10.74 -1.54
CA LEU A 40 -9.45 -11.14 -2.62
C LEU A 40 -8.00 -11.15 -2.13
N LEU A 41 -7.35 -12.31 -2.24
CA LEU A 41 -5.92 -12.44 -1.98
C LEU A 41 -5.18 -12.35 -3.32
N HIS A 42 -4.47 -11.25 -3.54
CA HIS A 42 -3.68 -11.04 -4.75
C HIS A 42 -2.19 -11.04 -4.42
N TYR A 43 -1.44 -11.87 -5.14
CA TYR A 43 0.02 -11.86 -5.10
C TYR A 43 0.54 -11.10 -6.32
N THR A 44 1.33 -10.05 -6.09
CA THR A 44 1.76 -9.12 -7.15
C THR A 44 2.77 -9.71 -8.13
N GLY A 45 3.48 -10.78 -7.75
CA GLY A 45 4.54 -11.38 -8.58
C GLY A 45 5.70 -10.43 -8.90
N MET A 46 5.83 -9.31 -8.18
CA MET A 46 6.86 -8.31 -8.43
C MET A 46 8.21 -8.72 -7.84
N ALA A 47 9.29 -8.24 -8.44
CA ALA A 47 10.65 -8.64 -8.11
C ALA A 47 11.09 -8.25 -6.69
N SER A 48 10.51 -7.18 -6.12
CA SER A 48 10.75 -6.78 -4.73
C SER A 48 9.51 -6.14 -4.10
N ALA A 49 9.52 -6.05 -2.76
CA ALA A 49 8.45 -5.40 -2.01
C ALA A 49 8.40 -3.88 -2.28
N GLU A 50 9.55 -3.24 -2.38
CA GLU A 50 9.69 -1.81 -2.66
C GLU A 50 9.08 -1.48 -4.03
N ALA A 51 9.43 -2.24 -5.06
CA ALA A 51 8.87 -2.05 -6.40
C ALA A 51 7.34 -2.19 -6.41
N ALA A 52 6.79 -3.08 -5.58
CA ALA A 52 5.35 -3.23 -5.43
C ALA A 52 4.71 -2.02 -4.74
N VAL A 53 5.28 -1.55 -3.63
CA VAL A 53 4.81 -0.36 -2.91
C VAL A 53 4.87 0.88 -3.79
N ASP A 54 5.97 1.08 -4.52
CA ASP A 54 6.14 2.21 -5.44
C ASP A 54 5.10 2.18 -6.57
N ARG A 55 4.89 1.01 -7.18
CA ARG A 55 3.89 0.84 -8.23
C ARG A 55 2.48 1.11 -7.72
N LEU A 56 2.12 0.58 -6.55
CA LEU A 56 0.78 0.75 -5.97
C LEU A 56 0.48 2.20 -5.60
N ARG A 57 1.50 3.04 -5.39
CA ARG A 57 1.35 4.46 -5.04
C ARG A 57 1.50 5.41 -6.23
N ALA A 58 1.97 4.93 -7.36
CA ALA A 58 2.12 5.75 -8.56
C ALA A 58 0.74 6.10 -9.13
N PRO A 59 0.38 7.40 -9.28
CA PRO A 59 -0.90 7.79 -9.88
C PRO A 59 -1.08 7.25 -11.30
N ALA A 60 0.02 7.11 -12.04
CA ALA A 60 0.01 6.53 -13.39
C ALA A 60 -0.35 5.03 -13.44
N ALA A 61 -0.45 4.37 -12.27
CA ALA A 61 -0.82 2.96 -12.15
C ALA A 61 -2.27 2.77 -11.65
N GLU A 62 -3.09 3.82 -11.65
CA GLU A 62 -4.54 3.75 -11.40
C GLU A 62 -5.23 2.77 -12.37
N VAL A 63 -6.25 2.06 -11.88
CA VAL A 63 -7.02 1.03 -12.60
C VAL A 63 -8.50 1.34 -12.68
#